data_AF-A0A7K3J1U1-F1
#
_entry.id   AF-A0A7K3J1U1-F1
#
_cell.length_a   1.000
_cell.length_b   1.000
_cell.length_c   1.000
_cell.angle_alpha   90.00
_cell.angle_beta   90.00
_cell.angle_gamma   90.00
#
_symmetry.space_group_name_H-M   'P 1'
#
loop_
_entity.id
_entity.type
_entity.pdbx_description
1 polymer ?
#
loop_
_entity_poly.entity_id
_entity_poly.type
_entity_poly.pdbx_seq_one_letter_code
_entity_poly.pdbx_strand_id
1 'polypeptide(L)'
;MLRENAQKEFNFHNLYIFQGTDKDLNEKSGIQYWFTGHKLFAYFWITFCILIPVVAAAVPRIRDFLKRIYFPLMPLWMGILFLVNHFVSKICEGMNLFSGATPIVETKETLFAFLFMVSAVFFCFDHKKQLKSKLL
;
A
#
# COMPACT_ATOMS: atom_id res chain seq x y z
N MET A 1 13.07 22.66 -10.17
CA MET A 1 13.04 21.41 -9.37
C MET A 1 13.16 21.64 -7.86
N LEU A 2 13.98 22.57 -7.35
CA LEU A 2 14.08 22.83 -5.89
C LEU A 2 12.80 23.40 -5.22
N ARG A 3 11.94 24.12 -5.97
CA ARG A 3 10.68 24.73 -5.45
C ARG A 3 9.52 23.75 -5.26
N GLU A 4 9.58 22.57 -5.87
CA GLU A 4 8.50 21.58 -5.80
C GLU A 4 8.72 20.54 -4.71
N ASN A 5 9.87 20.58 -4.03
CA ASN A 5 10.31 19.55 -3.10
C ASN A 5 10.20 20.08 -1.66
N ALA A 6 9.27 19.51 -0.90
CA ALA A 6 8.89 20.02 0.42
C ALA A 6 9.97 19.81 1.49
N GLN A 7 10.68 18.67 1.45
CA GLN A 7 11.72 18.32 2.43
C GLN A 7 13.12 18.24 1.79
N LYS A 8 13.28 18.69 0.54
CA LYS A 8 14.55 18.69 -0.23
C LYS A 8 15.20 17.30 -0.38
N GLU A 9 14.41 16.22 -0.40
CA GLU A 9 14.93 14.85 -0.57
C GLU A 9 14.74 14.34 -2.00
N PHE A 10 15.57 13.39 -2.42
CA PHE A 10 15.53 12.80 -3.76
C PHE A 10 14.47 11.68 -3.86
N ASN A 11 13.22 11.96 -3.48
CA ASN A 11 12.12 11.02 -3.59
C ASN A 11 10.88 11.68 -4.24
N PHE A 12 10.10 10.91 -5.01
CA PHE A 12 8.89 11.41 -5.67
C PHE A 12 7.76 11.76 -4.68
N HIS A 13 7.71 11.10 -3.51
CA HIS A 13 6.74 11.35 -2.44
C HIS A 13 6.88 12.74 -1.81
N ASN A 14 8.04 13.39 -1.99
CA ASN A 14 8.38 14.67 -1.41
C ASN A 14 7.97 15.87 -2.27
N LEU A 15 7.36 15.60 -3.43
CA LEU A 15 6.77 16.65 -4.24
C LEU A 15 5.55 17.24 -3.52
N TYR A 16 5.42 18.57 -3.53
CA TYR A 16 4.28 19.26 -2.89
C TYR A 16 2.93 18.76 -3.40
N ILE A 17 2.84 18.18 -4.61
CA ILE A 17 1.61 17.56 -5.11
C ILE A 17 1.14 16.37 -4.26
N PHE A 18 2.06 15.60 -3.67
CA PHE A 18 1.77 14.42 -2.86
C PHE A 18 1.83 14.69 -1.35
N GLN A 19 2.40 15.81 -0.93
CA GLN A 19 2.36 16.27 0.47
C GLN A 19 0.93 16.56 0.94
N GLY A 20 0.72 16.44 2.25
CA GLY A 20 -0.51 16.85 2.92
C GLY A 20 -0.70 18.37 2.98
N THR A 21 0.38 19.13 2.78
CA THR A 21 0.38 20.59 2.75
C THR A 21 0.66 21.14 1.35
N ASP A 22 0.24 22.38 1.11
CA ASP A 22 0.60 23.14 -0.09
C ASP A 22 1.96 23.86 0.08
N LYS A 23 2.34 24.65 -0.94
CA LYS A 23 3.61 25.40 -0.94
C LYS A 23 3.67 26.52 0.11
N ASP A 24 2.50 26.98 0.55
CA ASP A 24 2.33 28.04 1.53
C ASP A 24 2.14 27.46 2.95
N LEU A 25 2.37 26.14 3.12
CA LEU A 25 2.25 25.38 4.36
C LEU A 25 0.81 25.25 4.90
N ASN A 26 -0.20 25.51 4.07
CA ASN A 26 -1.58 25.23 4.44
C ASN A 26 -1.91 23.74 4.24
N GLU A 27 -2.75 23.19 5.10
CA GLU A 27 -3.25 21.82 4.93
C GLU A 27 -4.16 21.72 3.69
N LYS A 28 -3.92 20.70 2.87
CA LYS A 28 -4.79 20.41 1.74
C LYS A 28 -6.15 19.91 2.21
N SER A 29 -7.19 20.52 1.66
CA SER A 29 -8.59 20.17 1.93
C SER A 29 -9.35 19.88 0.63
N GLY A 30 -10.60 19.42 0.77
CA GLY A 30 -11.47 19.12 -0.37
C GLY A 30 -10.92 18.01 -1.28
N ILE A 31 -10.94 18.25 -2.60
CA ILE A 31 -10.51 17.25 -3.60
C ILE A 31 -9.01 16.95 -3.48
N GLN A 32 -8.18 17.97 -3.22
CA GLN A 32 -6.72 17.82 -3.18
C GLN A 32 -6.25 16.90 -2.06
N TYR A 33 -6.98 16.84 -0.94
CA TYR A 33 -6.71 15.93 0.17
C TYR A 33 -6.72 14.46 -0.28
N TRP A 34 -7.64 14.09 -1.19
CA TRP A 34 -7.78 12.72 -1.68
C TRP A 34 -6.65 12.30 -2.63
N PHE A 35 -5.89 13.26 -3.17
CA PHE A 35 -4.73 13.02 -4.03
C PHE A 35 -3.39 13.14 -3.30
N THR A 36 -3.42 13.22 -1.97
CA THR A 36 -2.19 13.14 -1.15
C THR A 36 -1.57 11.75 -1.25
N GLY A 37 -0.25 11.66 -1.13
CA GLY A 37 0.51 10.42 -1.22
C GLY A 37 0.02 9.37 -0.22
N HIS A 38 -0.34 9.80 1.00
CA HIS A 38 -0.93 8.93 2.02
C HIS A 38 -2.24 8.27 1.55
N LYS A 39 -3.14 9.03 0.92
CA LYS A 39 -4.42 8.50 0.41
C LYS A 39 -4.23 7.63 -0.82
N LEU A 40 -3.38 8.05 -1.76
CA LEU A 40 -3.07 7.26 -2.95
C LEU A 40 -2.45 5.91 -2.58
N PHE A 41 -1.50 5.91 -1.63
CA PHE A 41 -0.95 4.68 -1.09
C PHE A 41 -2.03 3.83 -0.41
N ALA A 42 -2.92 4.46 0.37
CA ALA A 42 -4.04 3.76 1.01
C ALA A 42 -4.94 3.05 0.00
N TYR A 43 -5.34 3.76 -1.06
CA TYR A 43 -6.13 3.19 -2.15
C TYR A 43 -5.42 2.05 -2.84
N PHE A 44 -4.12 2.20 -3.10
CA PHE A 44 -3.32 1.17 -3.72
C PHE A 44 -3.33 -0.12 -2.89
N TRP A 45 -2.90 -0.09 -1.63
CA TRP A 45 -2.78 -1.32 -0.84
C TRP A 45 -4.14 -1.94 -0.53
N ILE A 46 -5.18 -1.14 -0.28
CA ILE A 46 -6.54 -1.67 -0.05
C ILE A 46 -7.04 -2.36 -1.33
N THR A 47 -6.88 -1.71 -2.48
CA THR A 47 -7.38 -2.26 -3.74
C THR A 47 -6.62 -3.52 -4.14
N PHE A 48 -5.28 -3.44 -4.10
CA PHE A 48 -4.40 -4.52 -4.55
C PHE A 48 -4.38 -5.71 -3.59
N CYS A 49 -4.25 -5.47 -2.28
CA CYS A 49 -4.07 -6.55 -1.31
C CYS A 49 -5.39 -7.11 -0.77
N ILE A 50 -6.52 -6.41 -0.92
CA ILE A 50 -7.81 -6.81 -0.33
C ILE A 50 -8.91 -6.88 -1.37
N LEU A 51 -9.29 -5.76 -1.99
CA LEU A 51 -10.49 -5.72 -2.83
C LEU A 51 -10.38 -6.65 -4.02
N ILE A 52 -9.28 -6.58 -4.77
CA ILE A 52 -9.06 -7.45 -5.94
C ILE A 52 -9.08 -8.94 -5.53
N PRO A 53 -8.32 -9.39 -4.51
CA PRO A 53 -8.41 -10.77 -4.01
C PRO A 53 -9.80 -11.22 -3.55
N VAL A 54 -10.51 -10.37 -2.79
CA VAL A 54 -11.85 -10.68 -2.27
C VAL A 54 -12.84 -10.82 -3.43
N VAL A 55 -12.82 -9.89 -4.37
CA VAL A 55 -13.69 -9.92 -5.55
C VAL A 55 -13.35 -11.12 -6.44
N ALA A 56 -12.07 -11.46 -6.61
CA ALA A 56 -11.67 -12.66 -7.34
C ALA A 56 -12.10 -13.97 -6.63
N ALA A 57 -12.14 -13.99 -5.30
CA ALA A 57 -12.65 -15.12 -4.55
C ALA A 57 -14.17 -15.29 -4.71
N ALA A 58 -14.92 -14.18 -4.74
CA ALA A 58 -16.38 -14.18 -4.87
C ALA A 58 -16.87 -14.36 -6.31
N VAL A 59 -16.13 -13.87 -7.31
CA VAL A 59 -16.56 -13.82 -8.71
C VAL A 59 -15.59 -14.63 -9.59
N PRO A 60 -15.93 -15.88 -9.95
CA PRO A 60 -15.06 -16.75 -10.75
C PRO A 60 -14.63 -16.12 -12.09
N ARG A 61 -15.52 -15.36 -12.74
CA ARG A 61 -15.21 -14.68 -14.01
C ARG A 61 -14.05 -13.68 -13.88
N ILE A 62 -14.00 -12.93 -12.77
CA ILE A 62 -12.93 -11.96 -12.50
C ILE A 62 -11.63 -12.71 -12.22
N ARG A 63 -11.68 -13.77 -11.42
CA ARG A 63 -10.52 -14.63 -11.18
C ARG A 63 -9.93 -15.20 -12.47
N ASP A 64 -10.77 -15.70 -13.36
CA ASP A 64 -10.32 -16.31 -14.61
C ASP A 64 -9.76 -15.25 -15.57
N PHE A 65 -10.35 -14.04 -15.60
CA PHE A 65 -9.78 -12.90 -16.30
C PHE A 65 -8.40 -12.51 -15.77
N LEU A 66 -8.25 -12.38 -14.43
CA LEU A 66 -6.98 -12.04 -13.79
C LEU A 66 -5.90 -13.08 -14.06
N LYS A 67 -6.24 -14.37 -14.06
CA LYS A 67 -5.34 -15.45 -14.46
C LYS A 67 -4.89 -15.33 -15.91
N ARG A 68 -5.79 -14.96 -16.83
CA ARG A 68 -5.49 -14.81 -18.26
C ARG A 68 -4.48 -13.70 -18.54
N ILE A 69 -4.50 -12.63 -17.77
CA ILE A 69 -3.55 -11.50 -17.88
C ILE A 69 -2.32 -11.67 -16.98
N TYR A 70 -2.13 -12.83 -16.35
CA TYR A 70 -1.04 -13.11 -15.41
C TYR A 70 -0.94 -12.12 -14.24
N PHE A 71 -2.09 -11.62 -13.79
CA PHE A 71 -2.13 -10.67 -12.68
C PHE A 71 -1.72 -11.35 -11.36
N PRO A 72 -0.81 -10.77 -10.57
CA PRO A 72 -0.40 -11.33 -9.28
C PRO A 72 -1.54 -11.18 -8.26
N LEU A 73 -2.27 -12.27 -8.00
CA LEU A 73 -3.39 -12.26 -7.07
C LEU A 73 -2.89 -12.48 -5.64
N MET A 74 -2.99 -11.45 -4.80
CA MET A 74 -2.58 -11.54 -3.40
C MET A 74 -3.36 -12.61 -2.64
N PRO A 75 -2.71 -13.48 -1.85
CA PRO A 75 -3.41 -14.37 -0.92
C PRO A 75 -4.20 -13.57 0.12
N LEU A 76 -5.44 -13.98 0.40
CA LEU A 76 -6.31 -13.27 1.35
C LEU A 76 -5.67 -13.13 2.75
N TRP A 77 -4.95 -14.14 3.22
CA TRP A 77 -4.27 -14.09 4.51
C TRP A 77 -3.17 -13.02 4.56
N MET A 78 -2.46 -12.75 3.45
CA MET A 78 -1.51 -11.65 3.37
C MET A 78 -2.23 -10.31 3.44
N GLY A 79 -3.35 -10.17 2.72
CA GLY A 79 -4.22 -8.98 2.80
C GLY A 79 -4.69 -8.68 4.23
N ILE A 80 -4.99 -9.72 5.03
CA ILE A 80 -5.32 -9.57 6.45
C ILE A 80 -4.15 -8.99 7.25
N LEU A 81 -2.91 -9.38 6.98
CA LEU A 81 -1.74 -8.81 7.68
C LEU A 81 -1.59 -7.31 7.40
N PHE A 82 -1.86 -6.86 6.17
CA PHE A 82 -1.89 -5.44 5.82
C PHE A 82 -2.98 -4.68 6.61
N LEU A 83 -4.18 -5.26 6.74
CA LEU A 83 -5.25 -4.70 7.59
C LEU A 83 -4.83 -4.61 9.05
N VAL A 84 -4.26 -5.68 9.60
CA VAL A 84 -3.81 -5.71 10.99
C VAL A 84 -2.77 -4.62 11.24
N ASN A 85 -1.77 -4.48 10.38
CA ASN A 85 -0.78 -3.40 10.47
C ASN A 85 -1.44 -2.02 10.51
N HIS A 86 -2.40 -1.78 9.61
CA HIS A 86 -3.12 -0.51 9.56
C HIS A 86 -3.96 -0.24 10.82
N PHE A 87 -4.75 -1.22 11.25
CA PHE A 87 -5.64 -1.08 12.41
C PHE A 87 -4.86 -0.93 13.71
N VAL A 88 -3.82 -1.74 13.94
CA VAL A 88 -2.97 -1.64 15.11
C VAL A 88 -2.35 -0.25 15.19
N SER A 89 -1.81 0.26 14.07
CA SER A 89 -1.26 1.62 14.04
C SER A 89 -2.32 2.68 14.39
N LYS A 90 -3.55 2.56 13.88
CA LYS A 90 -4.63 3.50 14.20
C LYS A 90 -5.08 3.44 15.65
N ILE A 91 -5.12 2.26 16.25
CA ILE A 91 -5.41 2.08 17.67
C ILE A 91 -4.30 2.73 18.51
N CYS A 92 -3.03 2.48 18.18
CA CYS A 92 -1.90 3.08 18.88
C CYS A 92 -1.89 4.61 18.78
N GLU A 93 -2.18 5.16 17.60
CA GLU A 93 -2.36 6.61 17.39
C GLU A 93 -3.51 7.16 18.25
N GLY A 94 -4.67 6.50 18.25
CA GLY A 94 -5.84 6.95 19.03
C GLY A 94 -5.66 6.86 20.55
N MET A 95 -4.84 5.92 21.03
CA MET A 95 -4.53 5.75 22.45
C MET A 95 -3.36 6.62 22.93
N ASN A 96 -2.72 7.39 22.05
CA ASN A 96 -1.52 8.19 22.36
C ASN A 96 -0.42 7.38 23.09
N LEU A 97 -0.22 6.11 22.69
CA LEU A 97 0.70 5.19 23.38
C LEU A 97 2.17 5.61 23.30
N PHE A 98 2.52 6.51 22.37
CA PHE A 98 3.87 7.00 22.16
C PHE A 98 3.89 8.53 22.17
N SER A 99 4.97 9.13 22.67
CA SER A 99 5.13 10.59 22.74
C SER A 99 5.43 11.17 21.35
N GLY A 100 4.39 11.27 20.52
CA GLY A 100 4.46 11.83 19.17
C GLY A 100 3.93 10.87 18.12
N ALA A 101 3.34 11.42 17.06
CA ALA A 101 2.78 10.64 15.95
C ALA A 101 3.85 9.98 15.07
N THR A 102 5.09 10.51 15.07
CA THR A 102 6.15 10.10 14.15
C THR A 102 6.61 8.65 14.30
N PRO A 103 6.87 8.08 15.50
CA PRO A 103 7.38 6.70 15.60
C PRO A 103 6.35 5.66 15.17
N ILE A 104 5.07 5.91 15.43
CA ILE A 104 3.98 4.99 15.04
C ILE A 104 3.83 4.98 13.52
N VAL A 105 3.87 6.17 12.90
CA VAL A 105 3.78 6.32 11.44
C VAL A 105 4.95 5.63 10.76
N GLU A 106 6.19 5.87 11.22
CA GLU A 106 7.39 5.25 10.68
C GLU A 106 7.37 3.72 10.84
N THR A 107 6.95 3.22 11.99
CA THR A 107 6.81 1.77 12.23
C THR A 107 5.80 1.14 11.29
N LYS A 108 4.62 1.76 11.14
CA LYS A 108 3.57 1.32 10.22
C LYS A 108 4.10 1.26 8.79
N GLU A 109 4.77 2.30 8.32
CA GLU A 109 5.31 2.40 6.96
C GLU A 109 6.40 1.36 6.71
N THR A 110 7.29 1.14 7.68
CA THR A 110 8.31 0.09 7.63
C THR A 110 7.69 -1.30 7.52
N LEU A 111 6.64 -1.57 8.30
CA LEU A 111 5.91 -2.83 8.25
C LEU A 111 5.18 -3.02 6.91
N PHE A 112 4.60 -1.95 6.33
CA PHE A 112 4.04 -2.02 4.98
C PHE A 112 5.11 -2.40 3.95
N ALA A 113 6.28 -1.76 3.99
CA ALA A 113 7.39 -2.07 3.08
C ALA A 113 7.85 -3.52 3.23
N PHE A 114 7.99 -4.00 4.47
CA PHE A 114 8.34 -5.39 4.76
C PHE A 114 7.30 -6.37 4.22
N LEU A 115 6.01 -6.12 4.44
CA LEU A 115 4.93 -6.97 3.92
C LEU A 115 4.95 -7.02 2.39
N PHE A 116 5.15 -5.89 1.71
CA PHE A 116 5.27 -5.87 0.25
C PHE A 116 6.49 -6.64 -0.25
N MET A 117 7.62 -6.59 0.45
CA MET A 117 8.78 -7.41 0.15
C MET A 117 8.47 -8.90 0.27
N VAL A 118 7.81 -9.32 1.37
CA VAL A 118 7.38 -10.72 1.56
C VAL A 118 6.41 -11.15 0.45
N SER A 119 5.45 -10.29 0.08
CA SER A 119 4.53 -10.56 -1.04
C SER A 119 5.26 -10.72 -2.37
N ALA A 120 6.24 -9.88 -2.67
CA ALA A 120 7.04 -9.98 -3.89
C ALA A 120 7.82 -11.31 -3.94
N VAL A 121 8.45 -11.69 -2.82
CA VAL A 121 9.15 -12.97 -2.68
C VAL A 121 8.17 -14.14 -2.88
N PHE A 122 6.99 -14.08 -2.28
CA PHE A 122 5.95 -15.08 -2.45
C PHE A 122 5.53 -15.24 -3.92
N PHE A 123 5.26 -14.15 -4.64
CA PHE A 123 4.91 -14.20 -6.06
C PHE A 123 6.03 -14.78 -6.93
N CYS A 124 7.29 -14.43 -6.63
CA CYS A 124 8.44 -15.02 -7.32
C CYS A 124 8.49 -16.55 -7.16
N PHE A 125 8.21 -17.06 -5.95
CA PHE A 125 8.17 -18.51 -5.70
C PHE A 125 6.96 -19.18 -6.33
N ASP A 126 5.77 -18.57 -6.25
CA ASP A 126 4.56 -19.10 -6.86
C ASP A 126 4.68 -19.19 -8.38
N HIS A 127 5.19 -18.14 -9.02
CA HIS A 127 5.44 -18.13 -10.46
C HIS A 127 6.41 -19.23 -10.90
N LYS A 128 7.51 -19.43 -10.16
CA LYS A 128 8.46 -20.54 -10.42
C LYS A 128 7.81 -21.91 -10.32
N LYS A 129 6.88 -22.12 -9.38
CA LYS A 129 6.13 -23.39 -9.26
C LYS A 129 5.21 -23.61 -10.45
N GLN A 130 4.47 -22.58 -10.87
CA GLN A 130 3.56 -22.67 -12.02
C GLN A 130 4.30 -22.94 -13.35
N LEU A 131 5.50 -22.41 -13.54
CA LEU A 131 6.33 -22.71 -14.72
C LEU A 131 6.78 -24.18 -14.72
N LYS A 132 7.24 -24.70 -13.58
CA LYS A 132 7.68 -26.09 -13.44
C LYS A 132 6.54 -27.08 -13.71
N SER A 133 5.32 -26.79 -13.26
CA SER A 133 4.16 -27.68 -13.48
C SER A 133 3.64 -27.68 -14.91
N LYS A 134 4.05 -26.74 -15.77
CA LYS A 134 3.69 -26.72 -17.21
C LYS A 134 4.74 -27.40 -18.10
N LEU A 135 5.93 -27.66 -17.56
CA LEU A 135 7.04 -28.32 -18.25
C LEU A 135 7.10 -29.84 -18.00
N LEU A 136 6.32 -30.33 -17.04
CA LEU A 136 6.06 -31.74 -16.73
C LEU A 136 4.69 -32.13 -17.30
#